data_AF-A0A963RCM3-F1
#
_entry.id   AF-A0A963RCM3-F1
#
_cell.length_a   1.000
_cell.length_b   1.000
_cell.length_c   1.000
_cell.angle_alpha   90.00
_cell.angle_beta   90.00
_cell.angle_gamma   90.00
#
_symmetry.space_group_name_H-M   'P 1'
#
loop_
_entity.id
_entity.type
_entity.pdbx_description
1 polymer ?
#
loop_
_entity_poly.entity_id
_entity_poly.type
_entity_poly.pdbx_seq_one_letter_code
_entity_poly.pdbx_strand_id
1 'polypeptide(L)'
;MNILLLGSGGREHALAWKLAQSPRCEKLFAAPGNPGIAQHAACVALDAADHAAVVLFCNAQEIGLVVVGPEAPLVDGLADSLRSAGIAV
;
A
#
# COMPACT_ATOMS: atom_id res chain seq x y z
N MET A 1 4.74 -0.66 12.83
CA MET A 1 4.67 0.23 11.66
C MET A 1 3.47 -0.13 10.80
N ASN A 2 2.74 0.87 10.30
CA ASN A 2 1.63 0.66 9.37
C ASN A 2 2.14 0.58 7.93
N ILE A 3 1.56 -0.31 7.13
CA ILE A 3 1.98 -0.59 5.76
C ILE A 3 0.79 -0.43 4.81
N LEU A 4 0.99 0.21 3.67
CA LEU A 4 0.03 0.27 2.56
C LEU A 4 0.53 -0.56 1.39
N LEU A 5 -0.25 -1.55 0.96
CA LEU A 5 0.00 -2.34 -0.23
C LEU A 5 -0.92 -1.88 -1.37
N LEU A 6 -0.36 -1.44 -2.49
CA LEU A 6 -1.14 -1.05 -3.66
C LEU A 6 -1.25 -2.22 -4.63
N GLY A 7 -2.46 -2.51 -5.08
CA GLY A 7 -2.83 -3.55 -6.04
C GLY A 7 -3.79 -4.60 -5.47
N SER A 8 -4.22 -5.51 -6.33
CA SER A 8 -5.28 -6.49 -6.07
C SER A 8 -5.03 -7.85 -6.73
N GLY A 9 -3.84 -8.09 -7.29
CA GLY A 9 -3.50 -9.32 -7.97
C GLY A 9 -3.00 -10.42 -7.03
N GLY A 10 -2.60 -11.56 -7.62
CA GLY A 10 -2.04 -12.68 -6.87
C GLY A 10 -0.67 -12.37 -6.23
N ARG A 11 0.13 -11.52 -6.88
CA ARG A 11 1.40 -11.02 -6.33
C ARG A 11 1.16 -10.25 -5.04
N GLU A 12 0.21 -9.33 -5.04
CA GLU A 12 -0.13 -8.54 -3.86
C GLU A 12 -0.74 -9.40 -2.77
N HIS A 13 -1.50 -10.44 -3.11
CA HIS A 13 -1.94 -11.42 -2.11
C HIS A 13 -0.76 -12.12 -1.42
N ALA A 14 0.22 -12.61 -2.16
CA ALA A 14 1.41 -13.25 -1.58
C ALA A 14 2.23 -12.26 -0.71
N LEU A 15 2.35 -11.00 -1.15
CA LEU A 15 3.00 -9.94 -0.37
C LEU A 15 2.23 -9.65 0.92
N ALA A 16 0.91 -9.49 0.86
CA ALA A 16 0.08 -9.25 2.03
C ALA A 16 0.19 -10.39 3.05
N TRP A 17 0.09 -11.64 2.56
CA TRP A 17 0.28 -12.84 3.37
C TRP A 17 1.62 -12.83 4.10
N LYS A 18 2.70 -12.41 3.44
CA LYS A 18 4.03 -12.41 4.07
C LYS A 18 4.26 -11.21 4.98
N LEU A 19 3.81 -10.03 4.60
CA LEU A 19 3.94 -8.80 5.39
C LEU A 19 3.19 -8.91 6.73
N ALA A 20 2.00 -9.50 6.73
CA ALA A 20 1.19 -9.70 7.93
C ALA A 20 1.84 -10.62 8.99
N GLN A 21 2.85 -11.43 8.60
CA GLN A 21 3.60 -12.27 9.54
C GLN A 21 4.75 -11.53 10.25
N SER A 22 5.07 -10.31 9.81
CA SER A 22 6.17 -9.54 10.38
C SER A 22 5.78 -9.03 11.77
N PRO A 23 6.60 -9.23 12.82
CA PRO A 23 6.34 -8.66 14.15
C PRO A 23 6.44 -7.12 14.16
N ARG A 24 6.96 -6.52 13.08
CA ARG A 24 7.03 -5.05 12.91
C ARG A 24 5.80 -4.47 12.21
N CYS A 25 4.94 -5.31 11.62
CA CYS A 25 3.71 -4.88 10.97
C CYS A 25 2.61 -4.73 12.03
N GLU A 26 2.17 -3.49 12.27
CA GLU A 26 1.08 -3.21 13.22
C GLU A 26 -0.28 -3.25 12.54
N LYS A 27 -0.42 -2.52 11.42
CA LYS A 27 -1.59 -2.57 10.55
C LYS A 27 -1.14 -2.69 9.09
N LEU A 28 -1.82 -3.55 8.35
CA LEU A 28 -1.65 -3.68 6.91
C LEU A 28 -2.93 -3.21 6.22
N PHE A 29 -2.78 -2.26 5.30
CA PHE A 29 -3.83 -1.79 4.41
C PHE A 29 -3.54 -2.27 2.99
N ALA A 30 -4.61 -2.52 2.22
CA ALA A 30 -4.49 -2.82 0.81
C ALA A 30 -5.47 -1.99 -0.03
N ALA A 31 -5.04 -1.49 -1.18
CA ALA A 31 -5.88 -0.69 -2.06
C ALA A 31 -5.73 -1.10 -3.54
N PRO A 32 -6.83 -1.48 -4.23
CA PRO A 32 -8.14 -1.78 -3.65
C PRO A 32 -8.16 -3.11 -2.88
N GLY A 33 -7.12 -3.95 -3.03
CA GLY A 33 -7.09 -5.30 -2.48
C GLY A 33 -8.09 -6.25 -3.17
N ASN A 34 -8.30 -7.43 -2.58
CA ASN A 34 -9.26 -8.44 -3.04
C ASN A 34 -9.72 -9.30 -1.83
N PRO A 35 -10.72 -10.19 -1.97
CA PRO A 35 -11.20 -11.02 -0.86
C PRO A 35 -10.15 -11.93 -0.20
N GLY A 36 -9.11 -12.34 -0.93
CA GLY A 36 -7.98 -13.09 -0.36
C GLY A 36 -7.10 -12.20 0.50
N ILE A 37 -6.73 -11.02 -0.02
CA ILE A 37 -5.95 -10.01 0.71
C ILE A 37 -6.67 -9.54 1.98
N ALA A 38 -8.01 -9.47 1.96
CA ALA A 38 -8.83 -9.09 3.12
C ALA A 38 -8.65 -10.00 4.35
N GLN A 39 -8.07 -11.19 4.17
CA GLN A 39 -7.71 -12.10 5.28
C GLN A 39 -6.45 -11.65 6.04
N HIS A 40 -5.66 -10.74 5.46
CA HIS A 40 -4.36 -10.31 5.96
C HIS A 40 -4.25 -8.78 6.13
N ALA A 41 -5.10 -8.03 5.43
CA ALA A 41 -5.06 -6.57 5.37
C ALA A 41 -6.47 -5.96 5.40
N ALA A 42 -6.59 -4.73 5.87
CA ALA A 42 -7.79 -3.92 5.69
C ALA A 42 -7.84 -3.37 4.25
N CYS A 43 -8.78 -3.87 3.45
CA CYS A 43 -8.99 -3.35 2.09
C CYS A 43 -9.70 -1.99 2.15
N VAL A 44 -9.15 -1.00 1.44
CA VAL A 44 -9.66 0.37 1.39
C VAL A 44 -9.87 0.82 -0.05
N ALA A 45 -10.85 1.69 -0.27
CA ALA A 45 -11.03 2.37 -1.54
C ALA A 45 -10.03 3.52 -1.65
N LEU A 46 -9.02 3.36 -2.49
CA LEU A 46 -8.01 4.38 -2.77
C LEU A 46 -7.49 4.15 -4.20
N ASP A 47 -7.53 5.20 -5.01
CA ASP A 47 -7.00 5.17 -6.38
C ASP A 47 -5.50 5.47 -6.35
N ALA A 48 -4.69 4.56 -6.90
CA ALA A 48 -3.24 4.72 -6.95
C ALA A 48 -2.80 5.78 -7.96
N ALA A 49 -3.65 6.14 -8.94
CA ALA A 49 -3.37 7.22 -9.88
C ALA A 49 -3.57 8.62 -9.27
N ASP A 50 -4.34 8.73 -8.18
CA ASP A 50 -4.46 9.97 -7.41
C ASP A 50 -3.35 10.04 -6.36
N HIS A 51 -2.17 10.49 -6.78
CA HIS A 51 -1.00 10.58 -5.90
C HIS A 51 -1.25 11.44 -4.65
N ALA A 52 -2.04 12.50 -4.79
CA ALA A 52 -2.36 13.38 -3.67
C ALA A 52 -3.22 12.63 -2.64
N ALA A 53 -4.24 11.90 -3.09
CA ALA A 53 -5.03 11.05 -2.21
C ALA A 53 -4.19 9.96 -1.54
N VAL A 54 -3.26 9.32 -2.25
CA VAL A 54 -2.36 8.31 -1.67
C VAL A 54 -1.49 8.92 -0.57
N VAL A 55 -0.85 10.07 -0.83
CA VAL A 55 -0.02 10.76 0.18
C VAL A 55 -0.85 11.19 1.39
N LEU A 56 -2.05 11.74 1.17
CA LEU A 56 -2.96 12.11 2.26
C LEU A 56 -3.38 10.89 3.10
N PHE A 57 -3.69 9.76 2.45
CA PHE A 57 -4.00 8.51 3.14
C PHE A 57 -2.81 8.03 3.97
N CYS A 58 -1.60 8.07 3.40
CA CYS A 58 -0.38 7.68 4.10
C CYS A 58 -0.16 8.51 5.37
N ASN A 59 -0.36 9.83 5.29
CA ASN A 59 -0.25 10.70 6.46
C ASN A 59 -1.35 10.43 7.50
N ALA A 60 -2.60 10.28 7.05
CA ALA A 60 -3.73 10.05 7.94
C ALA A 60 -3.68 8.71 8.68
N GLN A 61 -3.10 7.68 8.07
CA GLN A 61 -2.94 6.34 8.66
C GLN A 61 -1.53 6.09 9.21
N GLU A 62 -0.67 7.11 9.25
CA GLU A 62 0.71 7.02 9.73
C GLU A 62 1.48 5.86 9.06
N ILE A 63 1.33 5.73 7.74
CA ILE A 63 1.98 4.70 6.94
C ILE A 63 3.48 4.95 6.91
N GLY A 64 4.24 3.99 7.41
CA GLY A 64 5.70 4.05 7.40
C GLY A 64 6.35 3.31 6.23
N LEU A 65 5.57 2.53 5.47
CA LEU A 65 6.03 1.87 4.25
C LEU A 65 4.87 1.70 3.26
N VAL A 66 5.08 2.10 2.02
CA VAL A 66 4.22 1.76 0.88
C VAL A 66 4.89 0.67 0.06
N VAL A 67 4.13 -0.34 -0.34
CA VAL A 67 4.57 -1.39 -1.27
C VAL A 67 3.70 -1.28 -2.52
N VAL A 68 4.31 -0.92 -3.65
CA VAL A 68 3.58 -0.76 -4.92
C VAL A 68 3.67 -2.06 -5.71
N GLY A 69 2.55 -2.74 -5.88
CA GLY A 69 2.46 -3.98 -6.63
C GLY A 69 2.40 -3.77 -8.15
N PRO A 70 1.39 -3.06 -8.69
CA PRO A 70 1.23 -2.82 -10.13
C PRO A 70 2.29 -1.90 -10.72
N GLU A 71 2.59 -2.11 -11.99
CA GLU A 71 3.54 -1.29 -12.76
C GLU A 71 3.02 0.10 -13.12
N ALA A 72 1.71 0.26 -13.36
CA ALA A 72 1.16 1.55 -13.83
C ALA A 72 1.43 2.72 -12.85
N PRO A 73 1.15 2.62 -11.54
CA PRO A 73 1.47 3.72 -10.60
C PRO A 73 2.96 4.02 -10.50
N LEU A 74 3.83 3.02 -10.75
CA LEU A 74 5.27 3.23 -10.80
C LEU A 74 5.67 4.06 -12.02
N VAL A 75 5.11 3.73 -13.19
CA VAL A 75 5.32 4.49 -14.43
C VAL A 75 4.80 5.92 -14.29
N ASP A 76 3.68 6.12 -13.59
CA ASP A 76 3.10 7.44 -13.36
C ASP A 76 3.90 8.30 -12.36
N GLY A 77 4.91 7.74 -11.68
CA GLY A 77 5.78 8.47 -10.76
C GLY A 77 5.28 8.54 -9.32
N LEU A 78 4.41 7.60 -8.90
CA LEU A 78 3.90 7.57 -7.53
C LEU A 78 5.02 7.41 -6.50
N ALA A 79 6.04 6.61 -6.83
CA ALA A 79 7.21 6.41 -5.95
C ALA A 79 7.95 7.73 -5.68
N ASP A 80 8.10 8.58 -6.69
CA ASP A 80 8.75 9.90 -6.55
C ASP A 80 7.90 10.86 -5.71
N SER A 81 6.57 10.80 -5.89
CA SER A 81 5.61 11.59 -5.11
C SER A 81 5.66 11.22 -3.61
N LEU A 82 5.70 9.92 -3.30
CA LEU A 82 5.82 9.41 -1.93
C LEU A 82 7.16 9.78 -1.29
N ARG A 83 8.28 9.64 -2.01
CA ARG A 83 9.62 10.02 -1.51
C ARG A 83 9.72 11.51 -1.25
N SER A 84 9.15 12.34 -2.14
CA SER A 84 9.10 13.80 -1.94
C SER A 84 8.30 14.20 -0.70
N ALA A 85 7.31 13.39 -0.32
CA ALA A 85 6.55 13.54 0.92
C ALA A 85 7.22 12.88 2.15
N GLY A 86 8.42 12.32 2.02
CA GLY A 86 9.14 11.67 3.12
C GLY A 86 8.62 10.28 3.51
N ILE A 87 7.85 9.63 2.63
CA ILE A 87 7.28 8.30 2.86
C ILE A 87 8.16 7.23 2.20
N ALA A 88 8.49 6.16 2.92
CA ALA A 88 9.29 5.07 2.38
C ALA A 88 8.47 4.22 1.38
N VAL A 89 9.08 3.92 0.23
CA VAL A 89 8.50 3.17 -0.89
C VAL A 89 9.57 2.46 -1.74
#